data_AF-A0A5C5CVK4-F1
#
_entry.id   AF-A0A5C5CVK4-F1
#
_cell.length_a   1.000
_cell.length_b   1.000
_cell.length_c   1.000
_cell.angle_alpha   90.00
_cell.angle_beta   90.00
_cell.angle_gamma   90.00
#
_symmetry.space_group_name_H-M   'P 1'
#
loop_
_entity.id
_entity.type
_entity.pdbx_description
1 polymer ?
#
loop_
_entity_poly.entity_id
_entity_poly.type
_entity_poly.pdbx_seq_one_letter_code
_entity_poly.pdbx_strand_id
1 'polypeptide(L)'
;MHRSISELENGLTKYRQSHEKYEAIREYDDMATQYGTTVKDALANYTGIERMLHQDPYAALEQIVANVAAHKRWTNQDGSPVTFRDLAAHYVNMPADRVASRQDSVIRQMSEQIAALTNRSAAFEQSMQENRLRETHALIQEFAKDHPRVGELADDIALLLESKRVATLHEAYELADRMNPSSTPLTQATETPAAQTRAEPSPANPAGQKSISGAPTAGSDPRTAGKPSNSPREALQKALRKVK
;
A
#
# COMPACT_ATOMS: atom_id res chain seq x y z
N MET A 1 -5.03 65.00 32.72
CA MET A 1 -5.66 66.02 31.85
C MET A 1 -4.96 66.14 30.50
N HIS A 2 -3.69 66.55 30.39
CA HIS A 2 -3.04 66.73 29.07
C HIS A 2 -2.83 65.41 28.28
N ARG A 3 -2.51 64.30 28.95
CA ARG A 3 -2.31 63.00 28.31
C ARG A 3 -3.59 62.42 27.69
N SER A 4 -4.70 62.50 28.41
CA SER A 4 -6.02 62.01 27.94
C SER A 4 -6.54 62.81 26.75
N ILE A 5 -6.26 64.11 26.69
CA ILE A 5 -6.62 64.97 25.54
C ILE A 5 -5.77 64.60 24.33
N SER A 6 -4.46 64.45 24.49
CA SER A 6 -3.57 64.04 23.40
C SER A 6 -3.88 62.64 22.86
N GLU A 7 -4.25 61.70 23.73
CA GLU A 7 -4.69 60.36 23.31
C GLU A 7 -6.02 60.40 22.52
N LEU A 8 -6.97 61.27 22.92
CA LEU A 8 -8.21 61.51 22.19
C LEU A 8 -7.98 62.17 20.82
N GLU A 9 -7.13 63.19 20.74
CA GLU A 9 -6.79 63.89 19.49
C GLU A 9 -6.08 62.97 18.50
N ASN A 10 -5.16 62.13 19.00
CA ASN A 10 -4.50 61.11 18.20
C ASN A 10 -5.49 60.04 17.71
N GLY A 11 -6.45 59.63 18.56
CA GLY A 11 -7.53 58.71 18.19
C GLY A 11 -8.43 59.27 17.08
N LEU A 12 -8.88 60.52 17.23
CA LEU A 12 -9.69 61.24 16.24
C LEU A 12 -8.96 61.39 14.90
N THR A 13 -7.67 61.69 14.94
CA THR A 13 -6.86 61.83 13.72
C THR A 13 -6.70 60.48 13.00
N LYS A 14 -6.42 59.40 13.74
CA LYS A 14 -6.35 58.04 13.18
C LYS A 14 -7.70 57.60 12.61
N TYR A 15 -8.79 57.84 13.34
CA TYR A 15 -10.14 57.50 12.88
C TYR A 15 -10.51 58.27 11.61
N ARG A 16 -10.25 59.59 11.56
CA ARG A 16 -10.51 60.41 10.37
C ARG A 16 -9.75 59.86 9.16
N GLN A 17 -8.46 59.56 9.31
CA GLN A 17 -7.66 58.99 8.22
C GLN A 17 -8.15 57.61 7.77
N SER A 18 -8.56 56.74 8.70
CA SER A 18 -9.14 55.44 8.33
C SER A 18 -10.51 55.57 7.70
N HIS A 19 -11.33 56.52 8.17
CA HIS A 19 -12.68 56.76 7.68
C HIS A 19 -12.63 57.33 6.27
N GLU A 20 -11.78 58.30 5.98
CA GLU A 20 -11.58 58.83 4.63
C GLU A 20 -11.14 57.75 3.64
N LYS A 21 -10.24 56.85 4.06
CA LYS A 21 -9.82 55.70 3.24
C LYS A 21 -10.92 54.66 3.06
N TYR A 22 -11.73 54.42 4.09
CA TYR A 22 -12.84 53.48 4.03
C TYR A 22 -13.96 54.01 3.13
N GLU A 23 -14.31 55.29 3.23
CA GLU A 23 -15.31 55.93 2.36
C GLU A 23 -14.95 55.79 0.88
N ALA A 24 -13.66 55.79 0.53
CA ALA A 24 -13.21 55.55 -0.84
C ALA A 24 -13.46 54.12 -1.35
N ILE A 25 -13.59 53.12 -0.46
CA ILE A 25 -13.83 51.71 -0.83
C ILE A 25 -15.23 51.20 -0.42
N ARG A 26 -16.01 52.05 0.27
CA ARG A 26 -17.27 51.69 0.90
C ARG A 26 -18.26 51.07 -0.08
N GLU A 27 -18.37 51.63 -1.29
CA GLU A 27 -19.26 51.10 -2.33
C GLU A 27 -18.92 49.64 -2.72
N TYR A 28 -17.63 49.29 -2.74
CA TYR A 28 -17.18 47.94 -3.06
C TYR A 28 -17.35 47.00 -1.86
N ASP A 29 -17.23 47.51 -0.64
CA ASP A 29 -17.44 46.75 0.59
C ASP A 29 -18.92 46.42 0.81
N ASP A 30 -19.81 47.38 0.56
CA ASP A 30 -21.26 47.19 0.55
C ASP A 30 -21.66 46.16 -0.52
N MET A 31 -21.08 46.28 -1.72
CA MET A 31 -21.31 45.32 -2.81
C MET A 31 -20.80 43.92 -2.45
N ALA A 32 -19.57 43.79 -1.96
CA ALA A 32 -19.00 42.50 -1.54
C ALA A 32 -19.88 41.84 -0.47
N THR A 33 -20.33 42.61 0.52
CA THR A 33 -21.20 42.15 1.60
C THR A 33 -22.56 41.70 1.07
N GLN A 34 -23.15 42.44 0.12
CA GLN A 34 -24.39 42.03 -0.55
C GLN A 34 -24.26 40.66 -1.23
N TYR A 35 -23.06 40.34 -1.73
CA TYR A 35 -22.75 39.05 -2.33
C TYR A 35 -22.19 38.03 -1.33
N GLY A 36 -22.25 38.27 -0.02
CA GLY A 36 -21.80 37.32 1.00
C GLY A 36 -20.27 37.11 1.03
N THR A 37 -19.50 38.08 0.53
CA THR A 37 -18.05 38.07 0.55
C THR A 37 -17.51 39.37 1.18
N THR A 38 -16.20 39.52 1.26
CA THR A 38 -15.53 40.75 1.71
C THR A 38 -14.66 41.30 0.59
N VAL A 39 -14.34 42.60 0.61
CA VAL A 39 -13.41 43.18 -0.40
C VAL A 39 -12.08 42.42 -0.42
N LYS A 40 -11.60 42.03 0.76
CA LYS A 40 -10.38 41.24 0.91
C LYS A 40 -10.49 39.89 0.21
N ASP A 41 -11.57 39.15 0.46
CA ASP A 41 -11.77 37.81 -0.11
C ASP A 41 -12.05 37.88 -1.61
N ALA A 42 -12.78 38.89 -2.07
CA ALA A 42 -13.02 39.14 -3.49
C ALA A 42 -11.71 39.43 -4.24
N LEU A 43 -10.82 40.26 -3.68
CA LEU A 43 -9.51 40.55 -4.26
C LEU A 43 -8.58 39.33 -4.22
N ALA A 44 -8.62 38.55 -3.13
CA ALA A 44 -7.86 37.29 -3.03
C ALA A 44 -8.32 36.28 -4.09
N ASN A 45 -9.63 36.16 -4.28
CA ASN A 45 -10.23 35.29 -5.30
C ASN A 45 -9.85 35.77 -6.71
N TYR A 46 -9.95 37.07 -6.99
CA TYR A 46 -9.56 37.66 -8.27
C TYR A 46 -8.08 37.38 -8.60
N THR A 47 -7.16 37.69 -7.69
CA THR A 47 -5.73 37.44 -7.91
C THR A 47 -5.39 35.94 -8.01
N GLY A 48 -6.14 35.10 -7.31
CA GLY A 48 -6.05 33.64 -7.44
C GLY A 48 -6.45 33.16 -8.82
N ILE A 49 -7.60 33.63 -9.31
CA ILE A 49 -8.10 33.32 -10.67
C ILE A 49 -7.15 33.86 -11.73
N GLU A 50 -6.62 35.07 -11.60
CA GLU A 50 -5.68 35.65 -12.57
C GLU A 50 -4.41 34.79 -12.69
N ARG A 51 -3.85 34.37 -11.55
CA ARG A 51 -2.71 33.45 -11.54
C ARG A 51 -3.05 32.12 -12.20
N MET A 52 -4.25 31.60 -11.94
CA MET A 52 -4.71 30.36 -12.54
C MET A 52 -4.93 30.52 -14.05
N LEU A 53 -5.47 31.66 -14.51
CA LEU A 53 -5.70 31.95 -15.92
C LEU A 53 -4.39 31.96 -16.72
N HIS A 54 -3.29 32.42 -16.11
CA HIS A 54 -1.96 32.36 -16.70
C HIS A 54 -1.38 30.94 -16.78
N GLN A 55 -1.79 30.02 -15.91
CA GLN A 55 -1.25 28.66 -15.84
C GLN A 55 -2.13 27.66 -16.61
N ASP A 56 -3.43 27.68 -16.33
CA ASP A 56 -4.47 26.87 -16.94
C ASP A 56 -5.75 27.71 -17.09
N PRO A 57 -6.02 28.23 -18.29
CA PRO A 57 -7.18 29.08 -18.52
C PRO A 57 -8.51 28.32 -18.38
N TYR A 58 -8.54 27.01 -18.61
CA TYR A 58 -9.77 26.23 -18.51
C TYR A 58 -10.15 25.98 -17.05
N ALA A 59 -9.17 25.64 -16.21
CA ALA A 59 -9.38 25.51 -14.77
C ALA A 59 -9.82 26.85 -14.14
N ALA A 60 -9.24 27.97 -14.59
CA ALA A 60 -9.64 29.32 -14.16
C ALA A 60 -11.12 29.61 -14.47
N LEU A 61 -11.58 29.27 -15.67
CA LEU A 61 -12.98 29.44 -16.07
C LEU A 61 -13.92 28.54 -15.28
N GLU A 62 -13.54 27.31 -15.00
CA GLU A 62 -14.32 26.40 -14.16
C GLU A 62 -14.50 26.96 -12.74
N GLN A 63 -13.43 27.50 -12.15
CA GLN A 63 -13.49 28.14 -10.82
C GLN A 63 -14.37 29.39 -10.81
N ILE A 64 -14.32 30.23 -11.86
CA ILE A 64 -15.20 31.40 -11.99
C ILE A 64 -16.66 30.95 -11.96
N VAL A 65 -17.01 29.93 -12.75
CA VAL A 65 -18.39 29.44 -12.83
C VAL A 65 -18.82 28.81 -11.51
N ALA A 66 -17.95 28.02 -10.88
CA ALA A 66 -18.20 27.44 -9.56
C ALA A 66 -18.45 28.53 -8.49
N ASN A 67 -17.67 29.61 -8.50
CA ASN A 67 -17.87 30.75 -7.60
C ASN A 67 -19.23 31.39 -7.83
N VAL A 68 -19.65 31.62 -9.07
CA VAL A 68 -20.97 32.21 -9.38
C VAL A 68 -22.11 31.26 -8.96
N ALA A 69 -21.94 29.96 -9.19
CA ALA A 69 -22.92 28.93 -8.86
C ALA A 69 -23.08 28.74 -7.34
N ALA A 70 -21.99 28.89 -6.55
CA ALA A 70 -22.02 28.84 -5.09
C ALA A 70 -22.93 29.90 -4.46
N HIS A 71 -23.09 31.04 -5.12
CA HIS A 71 -24.01 32.11 -4.70
C HIS A 71 -25.47 31.84 -5.12
N LYS A 72 -25.79 30.63 -5.59
CA LYS A 72 -27.11 30.22 -6.12
C LYS A 72 -27.70 31.15 -7.18
N ARG A 73 -26.86 31.94 -7.84
CA ARG A 73 -27.32 32.90 -8.85
C ARG A 73 -27.63 32.18 -10.16
N TRP A 74 -26.82 31.17 -10.49
CA TRP A 74 -26.94 30.38 -11.70
C TRP A 74 -27.19 28.92 -11.34
N THR A 75 -28.43 28.50 -11.53
CA THR A 75 -28.87 27.12 -11.40
C THR A 75 -29.47 26.64 -12.71
N ASN A 76 -29.28 25.37 -13.03
CA ASN A 76 -29.98 24.69 -14.11
C ASN A 76 -31.48 24.59 -13.80
N GLN A 77 -32.28 24.17 -14.78
CA GLN A 77 -33.74 23.99 -14.61
C GLN A 77 -34.08 23.04 -13.45
N ASP A 78 -33.21 22.07 -13.18
CA ASP A 78 -33.37 21.09 -12.09
C ASP A 78 -32.91 21.63 -10.71
N GLY A 79 -32.50 22.89 -10.63
CA GLY A 79 -31.99 23.51 -9.39
C GLY A 79 -30.54 23.15 -9.04
N SER A 80 -29.86 22.36 -9.87
CA SER A 80 -28.43 22.07 -9.71
C SER A 80 -27.55 23.28 -10.06
N PRO A 81 -26.36 23.45 -9.45
CA PRO A 81 -25.45 24.54 -9.79
C PRO A 81 -24.97 24.42 -11.24
N VAL A 82 -24.97 25.54 -11.98
CA VAL A 82 -24.47 25.57 -13.37
C VAL A 82 -22.96 25.30 -13.37
N THR A 83 -22.49 24.40 -14.25
CA THR A 83 -21.06 24.15 -14.48
C THR A 83 -20.55 24.86 -15.73
N PHE A 84 -19.23 25.06 -15.85
CA PHE A 84 -18.64 25.66 -17.06
C PHE A 84 -18.97 24.85 -18.31
N ARG A 85 -19.07 23.52 -18.17
CA ARG A 85 -19.48 22.64 -19.25
C ARG A 85 -20.94 22.85 -19.66
N ASP A 86 -21.84 23.11 -18.72
CA ASP A 86 -23.25 23.39 -19.05
C ASP A 86 -23.38 24.70 -19.84
N LEU A 87 -22.59 25.71 -19.47
CA LEU A 87 -22.46 26.94 -20.25
C LEU A 87 -21.89 26.67 -21.65
N ALA A 88 -20.81 25.87 -21.74
CA ALA A 88 -20.24 25.51 -23.03
C ALA A 88 -21.24 24.74 -23.91
N ALA A 89 -22.02 23.82 -23.33
CA ALA A 89 -23.06 23.09 -24.05
C ALA A 89 -24.17 24.02 -24.55
N HIS A 90 -24.58 25.00 -23.72
CA HIS A 90 -25.53 26.03 -24.11
C HIS A 90 -25.04 26.87 -25.30
N TYR A 91 -23.77 27.28 -25.30
CA TYR A 91 -23.18 28.07 -26.39
C TYR A 91 -22.89 27.26 -27.66
N VAL A 92 -22.51 26.00 -27.53
CA VAL A 92 -22.23 25.11 -28.67
C VAL A 92 -23.53 24.49 -29.24
N ASN A 93 -24.69 24.88 -28.69
CA ASN A 93 -26.00 24.32 -29.05
C ASN A 93 -26.01 22.78 -28.97
N MET A 94 -25.22 22.24 -28.04
CA MET A 94 -25.07 20.80 -27.84
C MET A 94 -26.13 20.38 -26.81
N PRO A 95 -27.03 19.45 -27.16
CA PRO A 95 -28.10 19.07 -26.24
C PRO A 95 -27.50 18.41 -24.99
N ALA A 96 -28.06 18.73 -23.82
CA ALA A 96 -27.62 18.21 -22.51
C ALA A 96 -27.50 16.67 -22.49
N ASP A 97 -28.32 16.00 -23.29
CA ASP A 97 -28.33 14.53 -23.47
C ASP A 97 -26.99 13.97 -24.02
N ARG A 98 -26.31 14.71 -24.90
CA ARG A 98 -24.97 14.33 -25.38
C ARG A 98 -23.88 14.52 -24.34
N VAL A 99 -24.08 15.43 -23.40
CA VAL A 99 -23.14 15.70 -22.31
C VAL A 99 -23.27 14.66 -21.20
N ALA A 100 -24.51 14.27 -20.86
CA ALA A 100 -24.78 13.18 -19.93
C ALA A 100 -24.24 11.84 -20.45
N SER A 101 -24.58 11.46 -21.69
CA SER A 101 -24.12 10.20 -22.28
C SER A 101 -22.60 10.03 -22.35
N ARG A 102 -21.84 11.11 -22.62
CA ARG A 102 -20.36 11.10 -22.56
C ARG A 102 -19.82 10.91 -21.15
N GLN A 103 -20.46 11.48 -20.14
CA GLN A 103 -20.06 11.26 -18.75
C GLN A 103 -20.30 9.82 -18.34
N ASP A 104 -21.47 9.27 -18.68
CA ASP A 104 -21.80 7.90 -18.36
C ASP A 104 -20.86 6.90 -19.03
N SER A 105 -20.33 7.22 -20.22
CA SER A 105 -19.33 6.37 -20.86
C SER A 105 -17.98 6.45 -20.14
N VAL A 106 -17.55 7.64 -19.70
CA VAL A 106 -16.29 7.81 -18.95
C VAL A 106 -16.38 7.15 -17.57
N ILE A 107 -17.51 7.31 -16.88
CA ILE A 107 -17.76 6.70 -15.57
C ILE A 107 -17.77 5.18 -15.69
N ARG A 108 -18.45 4.61 -16.70
CA ARG A 108 -18.43 3.17 -16.96
C ARG A 108 -17.02 2.66 -17.22
N GLN A 109 -16.27 3.33 -18.10
CA GLN A 109 -14.90 2.95 -18.41
C GLN A 109 -13.97 3.01 -17.17
N MET A 110 -14.12 4.03 -16.32
CA MET A 110 -13.37 4.12 -15.07
C MET A 110 -13.78 3.02 -14.08
N SER A 111 -15.07 2.73 -13.95
CA SER A 111 -15.56 1.66 -13.08
C SER A 111 -15.05 0.27 -13.51
N GLU A 112 -14.97 0.01 -14.81
CA GLU A 112 -14.40 -1.23 -15.37
C GLU A 112 -12.90 -1.33 -15.08
N GLN A 113 -12.15 -0.24 -15.18
CA GLN A 113 -10.72 -0.20 -14.84
C GLN A 113 -10.49 -0.47 -13.35
N ILE A 114 -11.31 0.09 -12.47
CA ILE A 114 -11.24 -0.16 -11.03
C ILE A 114 -11.51 -1.64 -10.75
N ALA A 115 -12.57 -2.21 -11.32
CA ALA A 115 -12.89 -3.62 -11.16
C ALA A 115 -11.76 -4.53 -11.66
N ALA A 116 -11.15 -4.21 -12.81
CA ALA A 116 -9.99 -4.95 -13.33
C ALA A 116 -8.77 -4.86 -12.40
N LEU A 117 -8.51 -3.69 -11.81
CA LEU A 117 -7.41 -3.50 -10.88
C LEU A 117 -7.64 -4.27 -9.57
N THR A 118 -8.87 -4.23 -9.04
CA THR A 118 -9.26 -4.99 -7.84
C THR A 118 -9.14 -6.49 -8.06
N ASN A 119 -9.56 -7.00 -9.21
CA ASN A 119 -9.40 -8.42 -9.55
C ASN A 119 -7.92 -8.81 -9.66
N ARG A 120 -7.09 -7.92 -10.21
CA ARG A 120 -5.64 -8.14 -10.30
C ARG A 120 -4.97 -8.15 -8.92
N SER A 121 -5.38 -7.29 -8.00
CA SER A 121 -4.84 -7.30 -6.63
C SER A 121 -5.22 -8.57 -5.87
N ALA A 122 -6.46 -9.03 -6.00
CA ALA A 122 -6.91 -10.29 -5.38
C ALA A 122 -6.11 -11.50 -5.92
N ALA A 123 -5.91 -11.58 -7.23
CA ALA A 123 -5.08 -12.63 -7.85
C ALA A 123 -3.61 -12.56 -7.39
N PHE A 124 -3.07 -11.34 -7.22
CA PHE A 124 -1.72 -11.16 -6.69
C PHE A 124 -1.58 -11.65 -5.25
N GLU A 125 -2.53 -11.29 -4.37
CA GLU A 125 -2.54 -11.77 -2.98
C GLU A 125 -2.62 -13.29 -2.88
N GLN A 126 -3.46 -13.92 -3.70
CA GLN A 126 -3.55 -15.38 -3.77
C GLN A 126 -2.23 -16.01 -4.22
N SER A 127 -1.58 -15.45 -5.25
CA SER A 127 -0.26 -15.93 -5.71
C SER A 127 0.83 -15.77 -4.64
N MET A 128 0.79 -14.70 -3.85
CA MET A 128 1.73 -14.47 -2.74
C MET A 128 1.51 -15.44 -1.58
N GLN A 129 0.26 -15.81 -1.30
CA GLN A 129 -0.04 -16.86 -0.31
C GLN A 129 0.46 -18.22 -0.80
N GLU A 130 0.18 -18.59 -2.04
CA GLU A 130 0.63 -19.86 -2.60
C GLU A 130 2.17 -19.96 -2.63
N ASN A 131 2.87 -18.89 -3.01
CA ASN A 131 4.32 -18.84 -2.97
C ASN A 131 4.87 -19.00 -1.55
N ARG A 132 4.24 -18.34 -0.54
CA ARG A 132 4.63 -18.51 0.86
C ARG A 132 4.43 -19.93 1.36
N LEU A 133 3.30 -20.57 1.00
CA LEU A 133 3.05 -21.96 1.38
C LEU A 133 4.09 -22.90 0.76
N ARG A 134 4.43 -22.71 -0.52
CA ARG A 134 5.48 -23.49 -1.20
C ARG A 134 6.85 -23.28 -0.56
N GLU A 135 7.21 -22.03 -0.25
CA GLU A 135 8.48 -21.70 0.41
C GLU A 135 8.56 -22.31 1.82
N THR A 136 7.48 -22.20 2.59
CA THR A 136 7.38 -22.77 3.95
C THR A 136 7.47 -24.29 3.90
N HIS A 137 6.78 -24.91 2.95
CA HIS A 137 6.84 -26.36 2.75
C HIS A 137 8.25 -26.83 2.39
N ALA A 138 8.95 -26.11 1.51
CA ALA A 138 10.33 -26.41 1.16
C ALA A 138 11.27 -26.30 2.38
N LEU A 139 11.10 -25.27 3.22
CA LEU A 139 11.87 -25.11 4.46
C LEU A 139 11.62 -26.24 5.46
N ILE A 140 10.36 -26.65 5.63
CA ILE A 140 10.01 -27.77 6.53
C ILE A 140 10.59 -29.09 6.00
N GLN A 141 10.53 -29.34 4.68
CA GLN A 141 11.12 -30.53 4.09
C GLN A 141 12.64 -30.59 4.26
N GLU A 142 13.34 -29.46 4.10
CA GLU A 142 14.78 -29.40 4.31
C GLU A 142 15.11 -29.65 5.80
N PHE A 143 14.34 -29.07 6.71
CA PHE A 143 14.50 -29.26 8.15
C PHE A 143 14.20 -30.70 8.61
N ALA A 144 13.23 -31.37 7.97
CA ALA A 144 12.89 -32.76 8.27
C ALA A 144 13.99 -33.78 7.90
N LYS A 145 14.92 -33.42 7.00
CA LYS A 145 16.08 -34.28 6.69
C LYS A 145 17.01 -34.46 7.88
N ASP A 146 17.22 -33.39 8.64
CA ASP A 146 18.09 -33.39 9.82
C ASP A 146 17.32 -33.73 11.11
N HIS A 147 15.98 -33.63 11.08
CA HIS A 147 15.10 -33.88 12.21
C HIS A 147 13.94 -34.81 11.81
N PRO A 148 14.11 -36.14 11.86
CA PRO A 148 13.15 -37.11 11.32
C PRO A 148 11.79 -37.13 12.04
N ARG A 149 11.73 -36.67 13.30
CA ARG A 149 10.49 -36.61 14.10
C ARG A 149 9.68 -35.33 13.89
N VAL A 150 10.10 -34.42 13.00
CA VAL A 150 9.37 -33.18 12.70
C VAL A 150 7.94 -33.44 12.25
N GLY A 151 7.70 -34.52 11.49
CA GLY A 151 6.35 -34.90 11.05
C GLY A 151 5.43 -35.34 12.20
N GLU A 152 6.00 -35.99 13.23
CA GLU A 152 5.24 -36.45 14.40
C GLU A 152 4.93 -35.31 15.38
N LEU A 153 5.86 -34.35 15.50
CA LEU A 153 5.74 -33.19 16.39
C LEU A 153 5.17 -31.95 15.69
N ALA A 154 4.69 -32.09 14.44
CA ALA A 154 4.27 -30.96 13.61
C ALA A 154 3.16 -30.11 14.26
N ASP A 155 2.17 -30.76 14.88
CA ASP A 155 1.05 -30.09 15.53
C ASP A 155 1.49 -29.31 16.79
N ASP A 156 2.40 -29.89 17.58
CA ASP A 156 2.96 -29.24 18.77
C ASP A 156 3.90 -28.07 18.39
N ILE A 157 4.70 -28.24 17.33
CA ILE A 157 5.56 -27.19 16.78
C ILE A 157 4.72 -26.02 16.24
N ALA A 158 3.61 -26.31 15.54
CA ALA A 158 2.70 -25.30 15.04
C ALA A 158 2.07 -24.49 16.19
N LEU A 159 1.63 -25.16 17.26
CA LEU A 159 1.06 -24.52 18.44
C LEU A 159 2.08 -23.64 19.16
N LEU A 160 3.34 -24.08 19.25
CA LEU A 160 4.43 -23.29 19.85
C LEU A 160 4.78 -22.05 19.02
N LEU A 161 4.80 -22.15 17.70
CA LEU A 161 5.04 -21.01 16.81
C LEU A 161 3.86 -20.03 16.82
N GLU A 162 2.61 -20.52 16.86
CA GLU A 162 1.41 -19.68 16.94
C GLU A 162 1.31 -18.94 18.28
N SER A 163 1.71 -19.59 19.37
CA SER A 163 1.75 -18.99 20.70
C SER A 163 2.79 -17.86 20.85
N LYS A 164 3.64 -17.63 19.84
CA LYS A 164 4.76 -16.67 19.83
C LYS A 164 5.75 -16.85 20.99
N ARG A 165 5.76 -18.03 21.62
CA ARG A 165 6.69 -18.39 22.70
C ARG A 165 8.10 -18.66 22.18
N VAL A 166 8.21 -18.95 20.88
CA VAL A 166 9.41 -19.43 20.21
C VAL A 166 9.59 -18.68 18.89
N ALA A 167 10.83 -18.28 18.57
CA ALA A 167 11.10 -17.42 17.40
C ALA A 167 11.48 -18.21 16.14
N THR A 168 11.91 -19.47 16.30
CA THR A 168 12.47 -20.28 15.20
C THR A 168 11.94 -21.70 15.19
N LEU A 169 11.89 -22.31 13.99
CA LEU A 169 11.45 -23.70 13.81
C LEU A 169 12.30 -24.69 14.63
N HIS A 170 13.60 -24.44 14.75
CA HIS A 170 14.52 -25.30 15.50
C HIS A 170 14.27 -25.27 17.01
N GLU A 171 14.08 -24.08 17.58
CA GLU A 171 13.77 -23.93 19.01
C GLU A 171 12.39 -24.52 19.35
N ALA A 172 11.42 -24.40 18.42
CA ALA A 172 10.10 -25.01 18.59
C ALA A 172 10.18 -26.54 18.56
N TYR A 173 11.01 -27.12 17.68
CA TYR A 173 11.27 -28.55 17.62
C TYR A 173 11.91 -29.07 18.92
N GLU A 174 12.95 -28.42 19.42
CA GLU A 174 13.63 -28.80 20.67
C GLU A 174 12.69 -28.78 21.88
N LEU A 175 11.80 -27.78 21.95
CA LEU A 175 10.84 -27.67 23.04
C LEU A 175 9.74 -28.72 22.92
N ALA A 176 9.22 -28.95 21.70
CA ALA A 176 8.25 -30.01 21.44
C ALA A 176 8.82 -31.39 21.78
N ASP A 177 10.09 -31.64 21.43
CA ASP A 177 10.78 -32.89 21.75
C ASP A 177 10.98 -33.09 23.26
N ARG A 178 11.21 -32.02 24.03
CA ARG A 178 11.28 -32.11 25.51
C ARG A 178 9.92 -32.30 26.16
N MET A 179 8.87 -31.77 25.57
CA MET A 179 7.50 -31.94 26.06
C MET A 179 6.94 -33.32 25.73
N ASN A 180 7.32 -33.88 24.59
CA ASN A 180 6.95 -35.22 24.15
C ASN A 180 8.21 -36.04 23.79
N PRO A 181 9.04 -36.38 24.79
CA PRO A 181 10.27 -37.12 24.55
C PRO A 181 9.94 -38.53 24.08
N SER A 182 10.58 -38.96 23.00
CA SER A 182 10.40 -40.32 22.47
C SER A 182 10.62 -41.36 23.58
N SER A 183 9.58 -42.14 23.89
CA SER A 183 9.65 -43.32 24.76
C SER A 183 10.52 -44.44 24.17
N THR A 184 11.05 -44.23 22.97
CA THR A 184 11.82 -45.18 22.19
C THR A 184 13.24 -44.62 22.06
N PRO A 185 14.28 -45.30 22.58
CA PRO A 185 15.65 -44.90 22.28
C PRO A 185 15.84 -44.89 20.76
N LEU A 186 16.57 -43.89 20.25
CA LEU A 186 16.99 -43.78 18.85
C LEU A 186 17.66 -45.08 18.42
N THR A 187 16.83 -46.00 17.95
CA THR A 187 17.27 -47.17 17.22
C THR A 187 17.31 -46.68 15.79
N GLN A 188 18.51 -46.63 15.21
CA GLN A 188 18.68 -46.48 13.77
C GLN A 188 17.60 -47.32 13.09
N ALA A 189 16.76 -46.66 12.30
CA ALA A 189 15.72 -47.30 11.52
C ALA A 189 16.40 -48.30 10.58
N THR A 190 16.53 -49.53 11.07
CA THR A 190 16.72 -50.68 10.21
C THR A 190 15.32 -51.02 9.76
N GLU A 191 15.02 -50.68 8.52
CA GLU A 191 13.81 -51.09 7.83
C GLU A 191 13.58 -52.58 8.09
N THR A 192 12.50 -52.91 8.79
CA THR A 192 12.01 -54.28 8.89
C THR A 192 10.59 -54.31 8.33
N PRO A 193 10.37 -55.00 7.20
CA PRO A 193 9.04 -55.18 6.62
C PRO A 193 8.12 -55.93 7.58
N ALA A 194 6.84 -55.53 7.61
CA ALA A 194 5.79 -56.19 8.36
C ALA A 194 5.72 -57.70 8.05
N ALA A 195 5.96 -58.52 9.07
CA ALA A 195 5.78 -59.97 8.99
C ALA A 195 4.31 -60.34 9.24
N GLN A 196 3.63 -60.82 8.19
CA GLN A 196 2.47 -61.70 8.30
C GLN A 196 2.97 -63.14 8.48
N THR A 197 2.32 -63.86 9.39
CA THR A 197 2.62 -65.22 9.84
C THR A 197 2.38 -66.26 8.73
N ARG A 198 3.42 -67.02 8.34
CA ARG A 198 3.32 -68.46 8.02
C ARG A 198 4.70 -69.12 8.11
N ALA A 199 4.74 -70.29 8.76
CA ALA A 199 5.94 -71.05 9.11
C ALA A 199 6.61 -71.73 7.91
N GLU A 200 7.95 -71.79 7.92
CA GLU A 200 8.77 -72.98 7.61
C GLU A 200 10.29 -72.71 7.89
N PRO A 201 11.11 -73.75 8.12
CA PRO A 201 12.35 -73.65 8.90
C PRO A 201 13.60 -73.28 8.08
N SER A 202 14.56 -72.68 8.78
CA SER A 202 15.90 -72.27 8.30
C SER A 202 16.66 -73.36 7.54
N PRO A 203 17.57 -72.92 6.65
CA PRO A 203 18.97 -73.29 6.87
C PRO A 203 19.95 -72.10 6.87
N ALA A 204 20.89 -72.24 7.82
CA ALA A 204 22.22 -71.66 7.98
C ALA A 204 22.79 -70.67 6.93
N ASN A 205 23.18 -69.50 7.43
CA ASN A 205 24.35 -68.72 6.99
C ASN A 205 25.65 -69.58 7.11
N PRO A 206 26.85 -69.26 6.57
CA PRO A 206 27.31 -67.98 6.01
C PRO A 206 28.30 -68.05 4.82
N ALA A 207 28.47 -66.96 4.05
CA ALA A 207 29.72 -66.72 3.30
C ALA A 207 29.94 -65.24 2.95
N GLY A 208 31.05 -64.68 3.48
CA GLY A 208 31.84 -63.58 2.90
C GLY A 208 31.19 -62.20 2.93
N GLN A 209 31.34 -61.41 4.00
CA GLN A 209 32.44 -60.45 4.15
C GLN A 209 33.17 -60.09 2.84
N LYS A 210 33.08 -58.81 2.44
CA LYS A 210 34.20 -57.83 2.53
C LYS A 210 33.79 -56.47 1.96
N SER A 211 33.90 -55.45 2.80
CA SER A 211 34.10 -54.05 2.44
C SER A 211 35.42 -53.88 1.68
N ILE A 212 35.54 -52.89 0.79
CA ILE A 212 36.60 -51.87 0.82
C ILE A 212 36.48 -50.82 -0.32
N SER A 213 36.80 -49.58 0.07
CA SER A 213 37.62 -48.58 -0.63
C SER A 213 37.04 -47.77 -1.79
N GLY A 214 37.11 -46.44 -1.60
CA GLY A 214 36.97 -45.43 -2.64
C GLY A 214 36.92 -44.00 -2.07
N ALA A 215 38.00 -43.54 -1.43
CA ALA A 215 38.26 -42.10 -1.26
C ALA A 215 39.07 -41.59 -2.47
N PRO A 216 39.34 -40.27 -2.62
CA PRO A 216 38.45 -39.12 -2.72
C PRO A 216 38.74 -38.32 -4.02
N THR A 217 37.90 -37.37 -4.44
CA THR A 217 38.34 -36.36 -5.43
C THR A 217 37.55 -35.04 -5.37
N ALA A 218 38.33 -33.96 -5.21
CA ALA A 218 38.15 -32.55 -5.60
C ALA A 218 36.76 -31.91 -5.38
N GLY A 219 36.60 -30.86 -4.56
CA GLY A 219 37.47 -29.70 -4.42
C GLY A 219 36.94 -28.55 -5.29
N SER A 220 36.06 -27.72 -4.72
CA SER A 220 35.75 -26.40 -5.25
C SER A 220 35.57 -25.43 -4.09
N ASP A 221 36.58 -24.59 -3.95
CA ASP A 221 36.81 -23.59 -2.92
C ASP A 221 36.15 -22.26 -3.35
N PRO A 222 35.19 -21.67 -2.60
CA PRO A 222 34.69 -20.34 -2.91
C PRO A 222 35.51 -19.27 -2.18
N ARG A 223 36.79 -19.12 -2.53
CA ARG A 223 37.55 -17.91 -2.21
C ARG A 223 37.11 -16.77 -3.12
N THR A 224 35.99 -16.13 -2.76
CA THR A 224 35.77 -14.67 -2.70
C THR A 224 34.29 -14.38 -2.42
N ALA A 225 33.83 -14.68 -1.21
CA ALA A 225 32.54 -14.18 -0.74
C ALA A 225 32.70 -12.70 -0.34
N GLY A 226 32.46 -11.80 -1.30
CA GLY A 226 32.31 -10.37 -1.00
C GLY A 226 31.10 -10.18 -0.07
N LYS A 227 31.28 -9.34 0.96
CA LYS A 227 30.33 -9.11 2.08
C LYS A 227 28.85 -9.07 1.66
N PRO A 228 27.94 -9.61 2.51
CA PRO A 228 26.51 -9.55 2.27
C PRO A 228 26.05 -8.08 2.22
N SER A 229 25.24 -7.76 1.22
CA SER A 229 24.65 -6.42 1.04
C SER A 229 23.59 -6.17 2.10
N ASN A 230 23.62 -4.98 2.72
CA ASN A 230 22.73 -4.64 3.84
C ASN A 230 21.36 -4.12 3.40
N SER A 231 21.06 -4.12 2.10
CA SER A 231 19.73 -3.75 1.60
C SER A 231 19.35 -4.44 0.29
N PRO A 232 18.05 -4.75 0.07
CA PRO A 232 17.56 -5.40 -1.15
C PRO A 232 17.89 -4.64 -2.44
N ARG A 233 17.98 -3.31 -2.37
CA ARG A 233 18.30 -2.45 -3.52
C ARG A 233 19.73 -2.64 -4.00
N GLU A 234 20.66 -2.86 -3.08
CA GLU A 234 22.07 -3.11 -3.37
C GLU A 234 22.30 -4.51 -3.97
N ALA A 235 21.54 -5.51 -3.50
CA ALA A 235 21.54 -6.86 -4.07
C ALA A 235 21.12 -6.86 -5.56
N LEU A 236 20.06 -6.13 -5.89
CA LEU A 236 19.55 -6.01 -7.27
C LEU A 236 20.54 -5.30 -8.19
N GLN A 237 21.20 -4.25 -7.71
CA GLN A 237 22.17 -3.50 -8.50
C GLN A 237 23.45 -4.30 -8.79
N LYS A 238 23.86 -5.17 -7.85
CA LYS A 238 24.99 -6.08 -8.01
C LYS A 238 24.68 -7.23 -8.97
N ALA A 239 23.44 -7.74 -8.94
CA ALA A 239 22.97 -8.74 -9.89
C ALA A 239 22.94 -8.19 -11.34
N LEU A 240 22.43 -6.97 -11.52
CA LEU A 240 22.39 -6.31 -12.84
C LEU A 240 23.78 -6.05 -13.44
N ARG A 241 24.81 -5.77 -12.62
CA ARG A 241 26.20 -5.64 -13.10
C ARG A 241 26.83 -6.97 -13.54
N LYS A 242 26.27 -8.11 -13.13
CA LYS A 242 26.83 -9.44 -13.42
C LYS A 242 26.29 -10.05 -14.73
N VAL A 243 25.30 -9.41 -15.35
CA VAL A 243 24.61 -9.90 -16.58
C VAL A 243 25.07 -9.12 -17.83
N LYS A 244 26.26 -8.54 -17.82
CA LYS A 244 26.83 -7.83 -18.98
C LYS A 244 28.19 -8.42 -19.37
#